data_AF-A0A531LX47-F1
#
_entry.id   AF-A0A531LX47-F1
#
_cell.length_a   1.000
_cell.length_b   1.000
_cell.length_c   1.000
_cell.angle_alpha   90.00
_cell.angle_beta   90.00
_cell.angle_gamma   90.00
#
_symmetry.space_group_name_H-M   'P 1'
#
loop_
_entity.id
_entity.type
_entity.pdbx_description
1 polymer ?
#
loop_
_entity_poly.entity_id
_entity_poly.type
_entity_poly.pdbx_seq_one_letter_code
_entity_poly.pdbx_strand_id
1 'polypeptide(L)' 'FITSTAGGIMPVTEIDRAEIADGKVGPITSRLMALYWQKHDDPAWSTPVNYP' A
#
# COMPACT_ATOMS: atom_id res chain seq x y z
N PHE A 1 -5.15 -6.85 -4.12
CA PHE A 1 -3.89 -6.26 -3.64
C PHE A 1 -3.21 -7.27 -2.73
N ILE A 2 -1.90 -7.18 -2.57
CA ILE A 2 -1.12 -7.99 -1.62
C ILE A 2 -0.45 -7.06 -0.60
N THR A 3 -0.08 -7.60 0.57
CA THR A 3 0.56 -6.81 1.64
C THR A 3 1.83 -7.47 2.13
N SER A 4 2.89 -6.69 2.35
CA SER A 4 4.14 -7.16 2.96
C SER A 4 4.82 -6.02 3.70
N THR A 5 5.60 -6.31 4.74
CA THR A 5 6.49 -5.29 5.34
C THR A 5 7.48 -4.77 4.30
N ALA A 6 7.98 -5.65 3.43
CA ALA A 6 8.82 -5.27 2.29
C ALA A 6 7.96 -4.87 1.09
N GLY A 7 7.27 -3.73 1.18
CA GLY A 7 6.51 -3.16 0.04
C GLY A 7 5.16 -2.53 0.38
N GLY A 8 4.68 -2.67 1.62
CA GLY A 8 3.41 -2.11 2.06
C GLY A 8 2.20 -2.73 1.35
N ILE A 9 1.29 -1.88 0.89
CA ILE A 9 0.12 -2.28 0.09
C ILE A 9 0.47 -2.19 -1.39
N MET A 10 0.43 -3.32 -2.08
CA MET A 10 0.80 -3.43 -3.49
C MET A 10 -0.42 -3.84 -4.33
N PRO A 11 -0.84 -3.05 -5.32
CA PRO A 11 -1.95 -3.39 -6.18
C PRO A 11 -1.63 -4.58 -7.10
N VAL A 12 -2.65 -5.35 -7.42
CA VAL A 12 -2.60 -6.40 -8.45
C VAL A 12 -3.68 -6.02 -9.46
N THR A 13 -3.32 -5.88 -10.73
CA THR A 13 -4.20 -5.45 -11.82
C THR A 13 -4.39 -6.52 -12.90
N GLU A 14 -3.67 -7.65 -12.80
CA GLU A 14 -3.74 -8.76 -13.76
C GLU A 14 -3.54 -10.10 -13.01
N ILE A 15 -4.31 -11.13 -13.40
CA ILE A 15 -4.16 -12.53 -12.93
C ILE A 15 -4.25 -13.44 -14.15
N ASP A 16 -3.30 -14.36 -14.31
CA ASP A 16 -3.31 -15.35 -15.40
C ASP A 16 -3.48 -14.75 -16.81
N ARG A 17 -2.86 -13.58 -17.06
CA ARG A 17 -2.98 -12.80 -18.31
C ARG A 17 -4.36 -12.21 -18.56
N ALA A 18 -5.25 -12.21 -17.56
CA ALA A 18 -6.51 -11.51 -17.60
C ALA A 18 -6.45 -10.25 -16.73
N GLU A 19 -6.77 -9.11 -17.32
CA GLU A 19 -6.90 -7.84 -16.59
C GLU A 19 -8.03 -7.92 -15.56
N ILE A 20 -7.78 -7.40 -14.36
CA ILE A 20 -8.80 -7.21 -13.34
C ILE A 20 -9.53 -5.92 -13.67
N ALA A 21 -10.83 -6.03 -13.99
CA ALA A 21 -11.68 -4.91 -14.38
C ALA A 21 -11.13 -4.13 -15.59
N ASP A 22 -10.57 -2.93 -15.38
CA ASP A 22 -10.00 -2.08 -16.44
C ASP A 22 -8.47 -2.03 -16.42
N GLY A 23 -7.83 -2.98 -15.72
CA GLY A 23 -6.37 -3.10 -15.63
C GLY A 23 -5.72 -1.99 -14.80
N LYS A 24 -6.50 -1.17 -14.09
CA LYS A 24 -6.00 -0.04 -13.29
C LYS A 24 -6.13 -0.30 -11.80
N VAL A 25 -5.37 0.45 -11.02
CA VAL A 25 -5.50 0.44 -9.57
C VAL A 25 -6.85 1.03 -9.17
N GLY A 26 -7.69 0.18 -8.56
CA GLY A 26 -9.02 0.59 -8.11
C GLY A 26 -8.97 1.61 -6.95
N PRO A 27 -10.05 2.40 -6.77
CA PRO A 27 -10.09 3.50 -5.81
C PRO A 27 -9.92 3.07 -4.34
N ILE A 28 -10.37 1.85 -3.99
CA ILE A 28 -10.20 1.29 -2.64
C ILE A 28 -8.73 1.01 -2.36
N THR A 29 -8.04 0.34 -3.29
CA THR A 29 -6.61 0.02 -3.14
C THR A 29 -5.78 1.30 -3.04
N SER A 30 -6.05 2.31 -3.87
CA SER A 30 -5.38 3.61 -3.79
C SER A 30 -5.59 4.31 -2.45
N ARG A 31 -6.83 4.29 -1.91
CA ARG A 31 -7.13 4.84 -0.59
C ARG A 31 -6.39 4.11 0.51
N LEU A 32 -6.34 2.78 0.46
CA LEU A 32 -5.63 1.98 1.45
C LEU A 32 -4.13 2.24 1.41
N MET A 33 -3.52 2.33 0.22
CA MET A 33 -2.11 2.68 0.06
C MET A 33 -1.79 4.03 0.71
N ALA A 34 -2.62 5.06 0.48
CA ALA A 34 -2.43 6.36 1.09
C ALA A 34 -2.53 6.31 2.62
N LEU A 35 -3.54 5.63 3.16
CA LEU A 35 -3.72 5.46 4.61
C LEU A 35 -2.58 4.68 5.26
N TYR A 36 -2.09 3.62 4.59
CA TYR A 36 -0.97 2.82 5.07
C TYR A 36 0.28 3.69 5.24
N TRP A 37 0.61 4.52 4.25
CA TRP A 37 1.77 5.41 4.34
C TRP A 37 1.57 6.55 5.35
N GLN A 38 0.38 7.15 5.42
CA GLN A 38 0.07 8.13 6.47
C GLN A 38 0.27 7.56 7.88
N LYS A 39 0.04 6.27 8.08
CA LYS A 39 0.27 5.61 9.38
C LYS A 39 1.74 5.45 9.72
N HIS A 40 2.67 5.53 8.77
CA HIS A 40 4.10 5.52 9.07
C HIS A 40 4.58 6.86 9.66
N ASP A 41 3.87 7.96 9.36
CA ASP A 41 4.15 9.28 9.93
C ASP A 41 3.44 9.51 11.28
N ASP A 42 2.49 8.65 11.65
CA ASP A 42 1.67 8.78 12.85
C ASP A 42 2.47 8.32 14.10
N PRO A 43 2.77 9.20 15.08
CA PRO A 43 3.55 8.85 16.26
C PRO A 43 2.85 7.85 17.18
N ALA A 44 1.54 7.61 17.02
CA ALA A 44 0.86 6.51 17.70
C ALA A 44 1.22 5.13 17.12
N TRP A 45 1.83 5.09 15.94
CA TRP A 45 2.15 3.88 15.17
C TRP A 45 3.62 3.80 14.75
N SER A 46 4.41 4.86 14.92
CA SER A 46 5.84 4.89 14.62
C SER A 46 6.64 5.63 15.69
N THR A 47 7.90 5.23 15.84
CA THR A 47 8.86 5.87 16.74
C THR A 47 10.03 6.40 15.91
N PRO A 48 10.37 7.70 15.97
CA PRO A 48 11.48 8.25 15.20
C PRO A 48 12.82 7.69 15.70
N VAL A 49 13.72 7.39 14.76
CA VAL A 49 15.09 6.98 15.06
C VAL A 49 15.95 8.24 15.21
N ASN A 50 16.57 8.42 16.38
CA ASN A 50 17.54 9.49 16.61
C ASN A 50 18.92 9.04 16.10
N TYR A 51 19.36 9.62 14.99
CA TYR A 51 20.71 9.39 14.46
C TYR A 51 21.73 10.32 15.14
N PRO A 52 22.98 9.87 15.37
CA PRO A 52 24.05 10.69 15.94
C PRO A 52 24.52 11.80 15.01
#